data_AF-A0A0A9CWS0-F1
#
_entry.id   AF-A0A0A9CWS0-F1
#
_cell.length_a   1.000
_cell.length_b   1.000
_cell.length_c   1.000
_cell.angle_alpha   90.00
_cell.angle_beta   90.00
_cell.angle_gamma   90.00
#
_symmetry.space_group_name_H-M   'P 1'
#
loop_
_entity.id
_entity.type
_entity.pdbx_description
1 polymer ?
#
loop_
_entity_poly.entity_id
_entity_poly.type
_entity_poly.pdbx_seq_one_letter_code
_entity_poly.pdbx_strand_id
1 'polypeptide(L)'
;MPPSLPALTTPVLLLFFLLSSVSASSLPLEDGIRVVSAEKRIDLTGPIVKVFLTLKVENALAASDASQVLLAFTPTEVEHLAIVKATRAEGKRKKKTYLPLSVEASDLAATPNGARLYSVLLGTPLKPAEATTLEVLYVLTHSLEPFPAEISQSESQLVYYRDSAVLLSPYHVLEQVTYIKMPSNRIESFTRMDPTNRAGTEVKYGTYNNQVPNSYLPILVHYENNRPFAIVEELVRKVEISHWGNIQITEQYKLKHGGARHKGVFSRLSARILHLLFSLFGSKNIPAIQQMRLLNFQLTKAMGSGD
;
A
#
# COMPACT_ATOMS: atom_id res chain seq x y z
N MET A 1 -41.69 -11.80 91.16
CA MET A 1 -42.40 -12.23 89.94
C MET A 1 -41.57 -11.84 88.72
N PRO A 2 -41.62 -12.63 87.63
CA PRO A 2 -40.58 -12.73 86.60
C PRO A 2 -40.65 -11.62 85.52
N PRO A 3 -39.70 -11.62 84.55
CA PRO A 3 -39.21 -10.45 83.81
C PRO A 3 -39.73 -10.36 82.35
N SER A 4 -39.51 -9.23 81.65
CA SER A 4 -39.22 -9.24 80.20
C SER A 4 -38.83 -7.89 79.57
N LEU A 5 -37.57 -7.83 79.11
CA LEU A 5 -37.02 -7.34 77.83
C LEU A 5 -37.20 -5.86 77.38
N PRO A 6 -36.09 -5.16 77.03
CA PRO A 6 -36.12 -3.98 76.17
C PRO A 6 -36.00 -4.38 74.68
N ALA A 7 -36.78 -3.72 73.83
CA ALA A 7 -36.71 -3.87 72.37
C ALA A 7 -35.53 -3.06 71.81
N LEU A 8 -34.50 -3.77 71.32
CA LEU A 8 -33.38 -3.22 70.57
C LEU A 8 -33.78 -3.17 69.08
N THR A 9 -33.92 -1.97 68.52
CA THR A 9 -34.10 -1.78 67.07
C THR A 9 -32.77 -1.34 66.48
N THR A 10 -32.15 -2.21 65.69
CA THR A 10 -30.95 -1.92 64.89
C THR A 10 -31.37 -1.48 63.48
N PRO A 11 -30.76 -0.43 62.89
CA PRO A 11 -30.89 -0.19 61.47
C PRO A 11 -29.85 -1.05 60.71
N VAL A 12 -30.34 -1.89 59.82
CA VAL A 12 -29.54 -2.70 58.89
C VAL A 12 -28.90 -1.78 57.86
N LEU A 13 -27.58 -1.59 57.94
CA LEU A 13 -26.77 -0.91 56.94
C LEU A 13 -26.54 -1.88 55.76
N LEU A 14 -27.27 -1.67 54.67
CA LEU A 14 -27.18 -2.45 53.43
C LEU A 14 -25.92 -2.00 52.66
N LEU A 15 -24.84 -2.77 52.79
CA LEU A 15 -23.58 -2.57 52.08
C LEU A 15 -23.73 -3.04 50.62
N PHE A 16 -23.99 -2.11 49.70
CA PHE A 16 -23.94 -2.37 48.26
C PHE A 16 -22.48 -2.52 47.81
N PHE A 17 -22.00 -3.77 47.72
CA PHE A 17 -20.77 -4.10 46.99
C PHE A 17 -21.04 -3.92 45.49
N LEU A 18 -20.66 -2.77 44.94
CA LEU A 18 -20.48 -2.59 43.50
C LEU A 18 -19.29 -3.43 43.06
N LEU A 19 -19.54 -4.67 42.63
CA LEU A 19 -18.62 -5.43 41.80
C LEU A 19 -18.51 -4.69 40.45
N SER A 20 -17.54 -3.79 40.35
CA SER A 20 -17.04 -3.33 39.06
C SER A 20 -16.39 -4.54 38.38
N SER A 21 -17.14 -5.18 37.48
CA SER A 21 -16.60 -6.12 36.51
C SER A 21 -15.56 -5.38 35.68
N VAL A 22 -14.29 -5.58 36.03
CA VAL A 22 -13.18 -5.30 35.13
C VAL A 22 -13.40 -6.21 33.93
N SER A 23 -13.93 -5.66 32.85
CA SER A 23 -13.82 -6.30 31.55
C SER A 23 -12.33 -6.47 31.31
N ALA A 24 -11.86 -7.72 31.41
CA ALA A 24 -10.59 -8.09 30.85
C ALA A 24 -10.69 -7.76 29.36
N SER A 25 -10.11 -6.63 28.97
CA SER A 25 -9.75 -6.40 27.58
C SER A 25 -8.88 -7.59 27.19
N SER A 26 -9.43 -8.51 26.41
CA SER A 26 -8.67 -9.57 25.79
C SER A 26 -7.56 -8.88 25.01
N LEU A 27 -6.34 -8.94 25.53
CA LEU A 27 -5.15 -8.58 24.77
C LEU A 27 -5.24 -9.37 23.45
N PRO A 28 -5.15 -8.72 22.29
CA PRO A 28 -5.17 -9.45 21.04
C PRO A 28 -3.99 -10.43 21.09
N LEU A 29 -4.28 -11.69 20.75
CA LEU A 29 -3.37 -12.80 20.53
C LEU A 29 -1.89 -12.36 20.49
N GLU A 30 -1.22 -12.36 21.64
CA GLU A 30 0.25 -12.33 21.70
C GLU A 30 0.73 -13.71 21.25
N ASP A 31 0.49 -14.05 19.98
CA ASP A 31 1.46 -14.84 19.24
C ASP A 31 2.75 -14.06 19.43
N GLY A 32 3.69 -14.59 20.21
CA GLY A 32 4.87 -13.87 20.72
C GLY A 32 5.84 -13.35 19.67
N ILE A 33 5.41 -13.20 18.42
CA ILE A 33 6.13 -12.61 17.33
C ILE A 33 6.18 -11.10 17.52
N ARG A 34 7.41 -10.57 17.44
CA ARG A 34 7.70 -9.14 17.43
C ARG A 34 8.41 -8.78 16.14
N VAL A 35 8.06 -7.64 15.56
CA VAL A 35 8.77 -7.10 14.39
C VAL A 35 9.91 -6.22 14.89
N VAL A 36 11.15 -6.70 14.73
CA VAL A 36 12.35 -6.00 15.17
C VAL A 36 12.68 -4.84 14.24
N SER A 37 12.50 -5.04 12.93
CA SER A 37 12.74 -4.03 11.92
C SER A 37 11.80 -4.24 10.75
N ALA A 38 11.16 -3.17 10.27
CA ALA A 38 10.35 -3.18 9.08
C ALA A 38 10.80 -2.09 8.09
N GLU A 39 11.09 -2.48 6.86
CA GLU A 39 11.33 -1.54 5.76
C GLU A 39 10.25 -1.74 4.69
N LYS A 40 9.43 -0.72 4.46
CA LYS A 40 8.40 -0.69 3.42
C LYS A 40 8.86 0.20 2.27
N ARG A 41 9.03 -0.35 1.06
CA ARG A 41 9.36 0.42 -0.16
C ARG A 41 8.21 0.34 -1.14
N ILE A 42 7.65 1.48 -1.46
CA ILE A 42 6.49 1.63 -2.34
C ILE A 42 6.98 2.23 -3.66
N ASP A 43 6.86 1.47 -4.73
CA ASP A 43 7.20 1.90 -6.09
C ASP A 43 5.95 2.38 -6.82
N LEU A 44 5.88 3.70 -7.05
CA LEU A 44 4.83 4.41 -7.75
C LEU A 44 5.24 4.83 -9.17
N THR A 45 6.37 4.32 -9.69
CA THR A 45 6.94 4.74 -10.98
C THR A 45 6.09 4.34 -12.20
N GLY A 46 5.22 3.35 -12.03
CA GLY A 46 4.27 2.87 -13.03
C GLY A 46 2.80 3.16 -12.65
N PRO A 47 1.83 2.66 -13.43
CA PRO A 47 0.41 2.73 -13.11
C PRO A 47 -0.04 1.64 -12.12
N ILE A 48 0.81 0.64 -11.85
CA ILE A 48 0.58 -0.45 -10.90
C ILE A 48 1.54 -0.24 -9.73
N VAL A 49 1.00 -0.25 -8.51
CA VAL A 49 1.78 -0.04 -7.28
C VAL A 49 2.43 -1.35 -6.88
N LYS A 50 3.75 -1.32 -6.65
CA LYS A 50 4.49 -2.47 -6.12
C LYS A 50 5.04 -2.11 -4.76
N VAL A 51 4.78 -2.94 -3.77
CA VAL A 51 5.29 -2.75 -2.42
C VAL A 51 6.23 -3.90 -2.08
N PHE A 52 7.46 -3.53 -1.72
CA PHE A 52 8.47 -4.44 -1.19
C PHE A 52 8.57 -4.20 0.31
N LEU A 53 8.26 -5.23 1.08
CA LEU A 53 8.26 -5.18 2.52
C LEU A 53 9.30 -6.16 3.06
N THR A 54 10.31 -5.64 3.75
CA THR A 54 11.34 -6.43 4.42
C THR A 54 11.07 -6.41 5.91
N LEU A 55 10.72 -7.57 6.48
CA LEU A 55 10.40 -7.73 7.90
C LEU A 55 11.44 -8.60 8.57
N LYS A 56 12.10 -8.08 9.59
CA LYS A 56 12.86 -8.89 10.54
C LYS A 56 11.95 -9.20 11.72
N VAL A 57 11.52 -10.46 11.83
CA VAL A 57 10.62 -10.94 12.89
C VAL A 57 11.38 -11.82 13.86
N GLU A 58 11.02 -11.75 15.12
CA GLU A 58 11.61 -12.50 16.23
C GLU A 58 10.49 -13.15 17.04
N ASN A 59 10.67 -14.40 17.44
CA ASN A 59 9.75 -15.05 18.37
C ASN A 59 10.17 -14.76 19.81
N ALA A 60 9.22 -14.44 20.68
CA ALA A 60 9.49 -14.12 22.08
C ALA A 60 10.09 -15.32 22.82
N LEU A 61 10.92 -15.04 23.83
CA LEU A 61 11.60 -16.03 24.65
C LEU A 61 10.66 -17.03 25.34
N ALA A 62 9.45 -16.59 25.70
CA ALA A 62 8.45 -17.38 26.43
C ALA A 62 7.33 -17.95 25.54
N ALA A 63 7.40 -17.75 24.23
CA ALA A 63 6.38 -18.22 23.30
C ALA A 63 6.65 -19.67 22.86
N SER A 64 5.65 -20.32 22.29
CA SER A 64 5.82 -21.59 21.58
C SER A 64 6.46 -21.38 20.20
N ASP A 65 6.92 -22.46 19.56
CA ASP A 65 7.40 -22.42 18.18
C ASP A 65 6.33 -21.79 17.25
N ALA A 66 6.73 -20.76 16.50
CA ALA A 66 5.83 -20.06 15.58
C ALA A 66 5.96 -20.65 14.17
N SER A 67 4.90 -21.25 13.67
CA SER A 67 4.85 -21.85 12.32
C SER A 67 4.36 -20.87 11.24
N GLN A 68 3.81 -19.72 11.63
CA GLN A 68 3.28 -18.73 10.71
C GLN A 68 3.57 -17.31 11.19
N VAL A 69 3.53 -16.35 10.26
CA VAL A 69 3.61 -14.91 10.54
C VAL A 69 2.45 -14.22 9.84
N LEU A 70 1.70 -13.39 10.57
CA LEU A 70 0.55 -12.69 10.02
C LEU A 70 0.94 -11.35 9.37
N LEU A 71 0.41 -11.10 8.18
CA LEU A 71 0.44 -9.81 7.48
C LEU A 71 -0.95 -9.17 7.57
N ALA A 72 -1.01 -7.86 7.83
CA ALA A 72 -2.27 -7.12 7.83
C ALA A 72 -2.36 -6.20 6.62
N PHE A 73 -3.51 -6.22 5.94
CA PHE A 73 -3.83 -5.32 4.84
C PHE A 73 -5.13 -4.56 5.15
N THR A 74 -5.16 -3.27 4.85
CA THR A 74 -6.38 -2.47 4.95
C THR A 74 -7.47 -3.02 4.03
N PRO A 75 -8.77 -2.79 4.33
CA PRO A 75 -9.86 -3.18 3.42
C PRO A 75 -9.63 -2.69 1.98
N THR A 76 -9.18 -1.44 1.84
CA THR A 76 -8.87 -0.82 0.55
C THR A 76 -7.70 -1.46 -0.16
N GLU A 77 -6.66 -1.92 0.55
CA GLU A 77 -5.56 -2.67 -0.08
C GLU A 77 -6.06 -4.03 -0.57
N VAL A 78 -6.88 -4.74 0.21
CA VAL A 78 -7.38 -6.06 -0.16
C VAL A 78 -8.24 -6.03 -1.42
N GLU A 79 -9.10 -5.03 -1.58
CA GLU A 79 -9.91 -4.84 -2.80
C GLU A 79 -9.05 -4.71 -4.07
N HIS A 80 -7.85 -4.17 -3.92
CA HIS A 80 -6.91 -3.85 -5.00
C HIS A 80 -5.75 -4.84 -5.11
N LEU A 81 -5.71 -5.86 -4.25
CA LEU A 81 -4.59 -6.78 -4.12
C LEU A 81 -4.60 -7.81 -5.24
N ALA A 82 -3.61 -7.75 -6.13
CA ALA A 82 -3.50 -8.68 -7.25
C ALA A 82 -2.56 -9.87 -6.96
N ILE A 83 -1.47 -9.61 -6.24
CA ILE A 83 -0.42 -10.60 -5.95
C ILE A 83 0.12 -10.33 -4.54
N VAL A 84 0.34 -11.40 -3.78
CA VAL A 84 1.22 -11.41 -2.62
C VAL A 84 2.20 -12.57 -2.77
N LYS A 85 3.49 -12.29 -2.60
CA LYS A 85 4.55 -13.29 -2.59
C LYS A 85 5.41 -13.05 -1.37
N ALA A 86 5.67 -14.09 -0.60
CA ALA A 86 6.59 -14.02 0.52
C ALA A 86 7.78 -14.96 0.30
N THR A 87 8.95 -14.54 0.74
CA THR A 87 10.15 -15.35 0.74
C THR A 87 10.87 -15.23 2.08
N ARG A 88 11.49 -16.32 2.55
CA ARG A 88 12.41 -16.29 3.67
C ARG A 88 13.83 -16.12 3.15
N ALA A 89 14.52 -15.14 3.69
CA ALA A 89 15.95 -14.97 3.46
C ALA A 89 16.76 -15.93 4.35
N GLU A 90 17.51 -16.84 3.75
CA GLU A 90 18.43 -17.75 4.46
C GLU A 90 19.88 -17.56 4.01
N GLY A 91 20.83 -17.76 4.92
CA GLY A 91 22.26 -17.65 4.66
C GLY A 91 22.88 -16.28 4.99
N LYS A 92 24.22 -16.21 4.94
CA LYS A 92 25.00 -15.01 5.30
C LYS A 92 25.57 -14.32 4.06
N ARG A 93 25.41 -12.98 3.98
CA ARG A 93 26.05 -12.08 3.00
C ARG A 93 25.91 -12.54 1.53
N LYS A 94 26.94 -13.20 0.96
CA LYS A 94 27.07 -13.53 -0.47
C LYS A 94 26.38 -14.84 -0.91
N LYS A 95 25.92 -15.66 0.04
CA LYS A 95 25.14 -16.89 -0.24
C LYS A 95 23.73 -16.78 0.34
N LYS A 96 23.06 -15.66 0.07
CA LYS A 96 21.69 -15.43 0.54
C LYS A 96 20.74 -16.14 -0.44
N THR A 97 20.06 -17.17 0.04
CA THR A 97 19.05 -17.92 -0.71
C THR A 97 17.68 -17.44 -0.29
N TYR A 98 16.76 -17.31 -1.25
CA TYR A 98 15.39 -16.92 -1.00
C TYR A 98 14.48 -18.13 -1.17
N LEU A 99 13.91 -18.60 -0.06
CA LEU A 99 12.96 -19.71 -0.07
C LEU A 99 11.54 -19.16 -0.21
N PRO A 100 10.76 -19.55 -1.23
CA PRO A 100 9.37 -19.13 -1.35
C PRO A 100 8.53 -19.68 -0.19
N LEU A 101 7.60 -18.87 0.30
CA LEU A 101 6.66 -19.22 1.37
C LEU A 101 5.23 -19.17 0.84
N SER A 102 4.37 -20.05 1.37
CA SER A 102 2.93 -19.99 1.09
C SER A 102 2.31 -18.79 1.82
N VAL A 103 1.39 -18.11 1.14
CA VAL A 103 0.63 -16.99 1.71
C VAL A 103 -0.85 -17.28 1.52
N GLU A 104 -1.58 -17.37 2.61
CA GLU A 104 -2.99 -17.76 2.63
C GLU A 104 -3.81 -16.68 3.34
N ALA A 105 -5.05 -16.46 2.91
CA ALA A 105 -5.96 -15.61 3.66
C ALA A 105 -6.25 -16.29 5.02
N SER A 106 -6.18 -15.53 6.11
CA SER A 106 -6.43 -16.07 7.45
C SER A 106 -7.92 -16.06 7.75
N ASP A 107 -8.41 -17.11 8.42
CA ASP A 107 -9.77 -17.18 8.95
C ASP A 107 -9.96 -16.37 10.24
N LEU A 108 -8.86 -15.80 10.77
CA LEU A 108 -8.90 -14.96 11.95
C LEU A 108 -9.78 -13.72 11.72
N ALA A 109 -10.49 -13.31 12.76
CA ALA A 109 -11.30 -12.11 12.72
C ALA A 109 -10.46 -10.89 12.32
N ALA A 110 -11.09 -9.96 11.58
CA ALA A 110 -10.45 -8.72 11.20
C ALA A 110 -9.94 -7.97 12.43
N THR A 111 -8.81 -7.27 12.28
CA THR A 111 -8.25 -6.42 13.33
C THR A 111 -9.24 -5.31 13.71
N PRO A 112 -9.06 -4.61 14.86
CA PRO A 112 -9.96 -3.53 15.28
C PRO A 112 -10.21 -2.45 14.22
N ASN A 113 -9.26 -2.25 13.30
CA ASN A 113 -9.35 -1.27 12.21
C ASN A 113 -9.96 -1.84 10.92
N GLY A 114 -10.54 -3.04 10.97
CA GLY A 114 -11.09 -3.75 9.81
C GLY A 114 -10.04 -4.38 8.90
N ALA A 115 -8.75 -4.36 9.26
CA ALA A 115 -7.70 -4.95 8.44
C ALA A 115 -7.86 -6.47 8.36
N ARG A 116 -7.69 -7.03 7.16
CA ARG A 116 -7.72 -8.48 6.94
C ARG A 116 -6.32 -9.06 7.07
N LEU A 117 -6.26 -10.26 7.62
CA LEU A 117 -5.01 -10.95 7.93
C LEU A 117 -4.70 -12.01 6.88
N TYR A 118 -3.42 -12.14 6.54
CA TYR A 118 -2.89 -13.18 5.68
C TYR A 118 -1.77 -13.91 6.42
N SER A 119 -1.83 -15.23 6.44
CA SER A 119 -0.83 -16.09 7.06
C SER A 119 0.29 -16.40 6.08
N VAL A 120 1.53 -16.06 6.47
CA VAL A 120 2.74 -16.53 5.79
C VAL A 120 3.23 -17.77 6.52
N LEU A 121 3.14 -18.93 5.88
CA LEU A 121 3.54 -20.21 6.47
C LEU A 121 5.06 -20.39 6.41
N LEU A 122 5.69 -20.59 7.56
CA LEU A 122 7.13 -20.83 7.66
C LEU A 122 7.41 -22.31 7.45
N GLY A 123 8.24 -22.65 6.46
CA GLY A 123 8.62 -24.05 6.20
C GLY A 123 9.38 -24.71 7.36
N THR A 124 10.12 -23.91 8.13
CA THR A 124 10.75 -24.30 9.40
C THR A 124 10.23 -23.37 10.50
N PRO A 125 9.57 -23.89 11.55
CA PRO A 125 9.05 -23.07 12.64
C PRO A 125 10.15 -22.25 13.31
N LEU A 126 9.79 -21.04 13.75
CA LEU A 126 10.67 -20.12 14.44
C LEU A 126 10.67 -20.45 15.94
N LYS A 127 11.81 -20.90 16.45
CA LYS A 127 11.97 -21.24 17.87
C LYS A 127 11.95 -20.00 18.76
N PRO A 128 11.75 -20.13 20.08
CA PRO A 128 11.81 -19.00 21.00
C PRO A 128 13.16 -18.28 20.91
N ALA A 129 13.13 -16.95 20.88
CA ALA A 129 14.28 -16.05 20.66
C ALA A 129 15.00 -16.20 19.31
N GLU A 130 14.46 -16.98 18.38
CA GLU A 130 14.96 -17.04 17.01
C GLU A 130 14.40 -15.87 16.19
N ALA A 131 15.22 -15.33 15.30
CA ALA A 131 14.82 -14.27 14.38
C ALA A 131 15.02 -14.70 12.93
N THR A 132 14.10 -14.29 12.06
CA THR A 132 14.17 -14.51 10.62
C THR A 132 13.85 -13.24 9.85
N THR A 133 14.24 -13.19 8.58
CA THR A 133 13.92 -12.09 7.68
C THR A 133 12.99 -12.58 6.58
N LEU A 134 11.84 -11.93 6.47
CA LEU A 134 10.85 -12.14 5.42
C LEU A 134 10.93 -11.00 4.42
N GLU A 135 10.93 -11.34 3.14
CA GLU A 135 10.80 -10.39 2.04
C GLU A 135 9.47 -10.66 1.34
N VAL A 136 8.56 -9.71 1.44
CA VAL A 136 7.21 -9.77 0.90
C VAL A 136 7.09 -8.77 -0.25
N LEU A 137 6.66 -9.25 -1.41
CA LEU A 137 6.25 -8.41 -2.53
C LEU A 137 4.73 -8.52 -2.64
N TYR A 138 4.05 -7.38 -2.56
CA TYR A 138 2.64 -7.31 -2.94
C TYR A 138 2.40 -6.24 -4.00
N VAL A 139 1.40 -6.50 -4.84
CA VAL A 139 1.08 -5.67 -6.00
C VAL A 139 -0.36 -5.22 -5.89
N LEU A 140 -0.57 -3.90 -5.96
CA LEU A 140 -1.88 -3.28 -5.92
C LEU A 140 -2.23 -2.70 -7.29
N THR A 141 -3.40 -3.04 -7.80
CA THR A 141 -3.99 -2.49 -9.03
C THR A 141 -5.04 -1.45 -8.69
N HIS A 142 -5.29 -0.49 -9.57
CA HIS A 142 -6.31 0.55 -9.38
C HIS A 142 -6.19 1.40 -8.09
N SER A 143 -5.02 1.42 -7.43
CA SER A 143 -4.78 2.24 -6.22
C SER A 143 -4.34 3.68 -6.50
N LEU A 144 -4.18 4.04 -7.78
CA LEU A 144 -3.81 5.39 -8.21
C LEU A 144 -5.04 6.09 -8.77
N GLU A 145 -5.43 7.19 -8.15
CA GLU A 145 -6.63 7.95 -8.51
C GLU A 145 -6.24 9.19 -9.32
N PRO A 146 -6.65 9.32 -10.59
CA PRO A 146 -6.37 10.53 -11.37
C PRO A 146 -7.02 11.77 -10.75
N PHE A 147 -6.22 12.79 -10.49
CA PHE A 147 -6.69 14.07 -10.01
C PHE A 147 -5.88 15.23 -10.58
N PRO A 148 -6.47 16.08 -11.45
CA PRO A 148 -7.89 16.12 -11.80
C PRO A 148 -8.35 14.89 -12.61
N ALA A 149 -9.64 14.56 -12.50
CA ALA A 149 -10.23 13.40 -13.19
C ALA A 149 -10.30 13.58 -14.72
N GLU A 150 -10.23 14.82 -15.18
CA GLU A 150 -10.30 15.23 -16.57
C GLU A 150 -9.16 16.20 -16.88
N ILE A 151 -8.46 15.96 -18.00
CA ILE A 151 -7.34 16.78 -18.48
C ILE A 151 -7.47 17.11 -19.96
N SER A 152 -7.01 18.30 -20.34
CA SER A 152 -6.86 18.66 -21.75
C SER A 152 -5.71 17.89 -22.41
N GLN A 153 -5.65 17.90 -23.74
CA GLN A 153 -4.58 17.22 -24.50
C GLN A 153 -3.16 17.74 -24.16
N SER A 154 -3.06 18.94 -23.57
CA SER A 154 -1.79 19.60 -23.29
C SER A 154 -1.36 19.52 -21.82
N GLU A 155 -2.23 19.03 -20.94
CA GLU A 155 -1.98 18.94 -19.50
C GLU A 155 -1.24 17.66 -19.14
N SER A 156 -0.49 17.71 -18.03
CA SER A 156 0.12 16.53 -17.43
C SER A 156 -0.93 15.78 -16.59
N GLN A 157 -0.86 14.46 -16.60
CA GLN A 157 -1.64 13.63 -15.69
C GLN A 157 -1.00 13.64 -14.29
N LEU A 158 -1.81 13.99 -13.31
CA LEU A 158 -1.49 13.93 -11.88
C LEU A 158 -2.37 12.85 -11.23
N VAL A 159 -1.84 12.17 -10.21
CA VAL A 159 -2.56 11.12 -9.49
C VAL A 159 -2.36 11.23 -7.99
N TYR A 160 -3.36 10.80 -7.23
CA TYR A 160 -3.28 10.55 -5.81
C TYR A 160 -2.91 9.11 -5.52
N TYR A 161 -2.05 8.93 -4.50
CA TYR A 161 -1.80 7.66 -3.85
C TYR A 161 -2.00 7.81 -2.35
N ARG A 162 -2.75 6.88 -1.76
CA ARG A 162 -3.11 6.84 -0.34
C ARG A 162 -2.52 5.60 0.31
N ASP A 163 -1.88 5.78 1.47
CA ASP A 163 -1.33 4.70 2.28
C ASP A 163 -1.15 5.19 3.73
N SER A 164 -0.40 4.47 4.55
CA SER A 164 0.06 4.87 5.87
C SER A 164 1.58 5.06 5.92
N ALA A 165 2.03 6.07 6.68
CA ALA A 165 3.45 6.30 6.96
C ALA A 165 4.09 5.15 7.75
N VAL A 166 3.29 4.48 8.59
CA VAL A 166 3.67 3.31 9.38
C VAL A 166 3.05 2.03 8.81
N LEU A 167 3.78 0.93 8.92
CA LEU A 167 3.33 -0.41 8.60
C LEU A 167 2.14 -0.78 9.50
N LEU A 168 1.04 -1.15 8.86
CA LEU A 168 -0.07 -1.82 9.52
C LEU A 168 0.35 -3.26 9.84
N SER A 169 0.52 -3.57 11.12
CA SER A 169 0.93 -4.89 11.59
C SER A 169 0.09 -5.31 12.80
N PRO A 170 -0.31 -6.59 12.92
CA PRO A 170 -0.96 -7.08 14.14
C PRO A 170 0.02 -7.22 15.30
N TYR A 171 1.33 -7.08 15.05
CA TYR A 171 2.40 -7.20 16.03
C TYR A 171 2.98 -5.84 16.41
N HIS A 172 3.69 -5.80 17.55
CA HIS A 172 4.47 -4.63 17.93
C HIS A 172 5.70 -4.48 17.01
N VAL A 173 5.95 -3.25 16.54
CA VAL A 173 7.05 -2.93 15.63
C VAL A 173 8.08 -2.03 16.33
N LEU A 174 9.30 -2.54 16.54
CA LEU A 174 10.35 -1.82 17.26
C LEU A 174 10.93 -0.65 16.46
N GLU A 175 11.25 -0.89 15.19
CA GLU A 175 11.83 0.11 14.31
C GLU A 175 11.23 -0.05 12.91
N GLN A 176 10.88 1.06 12.27
CA GLN A 176 10.41 1.01 10.89
C GLN A 176 10.69 2.25 10.07
N VAL A 177 10.70 2.06 8.75
CA VAL A 177 10.87 3.11 7.76
C VAL A 177 10.07 2.81 6.50
N THR A 178 9.45 3.85 5.94
CA THR A 178 8.70 3.75 4.68
C THR A 178 9.32 4.66 3.63
N TYR A 179 9.65 4.12 2.46
CA TYR A 179 10.14 4.85 1.29
C TYR A 179 9.09 4.81 0.19
N ILE A 180 8.82 5.96 -0.43
CA ILE A 180 7.91 6.09 -1.56
C ILE A 180 8.67 6.67 -2.73
N LYS A 181 8.76 5.91 -3.82
CA LYS A 181 9.47 6.29 -5.04
C LYS A 181 8.48 6.68 -6.14
N MET A 182 8.57 7.91 -6.61
CA MET A 182 7.76 8.49 -7.68
C MET A 182 8.48 8.40 -9.04
N PRO A 183 7.77 8.51 -10.18
CA PRO A 183 8.38 8.48 -11.51
C PRO A 183 9.24 9.71 -11.82
N SER A 184 8.99 10.85 -11.15
CA SER A 184 9.72 12.10 -11.39
C SER A 184 9.73 12.97 -10.13
N ASN A 185 10.53 14.05 -10.15
CA ASN A 185 10.57 15.04 -9.07
C ASN A 185 9.36 16.00 -9.07
N ARG A 186 8.42 15.84 -10.01
CA ARG A 186 7.19 16.66 -10.09
C ARG A 186 6.15 16.11 -9.13
N ILE A 187 6.26 16.51 -7.87
CA ILE A 187 5.37 16.17 -6.78
C ILE A 187 4.65 17.47 -6.38
N GLU A 188 3.33 17.49 -6.50
CA GLU A 188 2.49 18.63 -6.16
C GLU A 188 2.38 18.78 -4.64
N SER A 189 2.05 17.69 -3.95
CA SER A 189 1.95 17.68 -2.49
C SER A 189 2.17 16.28 -1.92
N PHE A 190 2.58 16.23 -0.65
CA PHE A 190 2.64 15.01 0.14
C PHE A 190 2.40 15.37 1.61
N THR A 191 1.79 14.47 2.37
CA THR A 191 1.60 14.66 3.82
C THR A 191 2.94 14.76 4.52
N ARG A 192 3.14 15.76 5.38
CA ARG A 192 4.38 15.91 6.16
C ARG A 192 4.17 15.40 7.58
N MET A 193 4.98 14.45 8.01
CA MET A 193 4.95 13.89 9.37
C MET A 193 6.37 13.72 9.91
N ASP A 194 6.71 14.34 11.03
CA ASP A 194 8.09 14.22 11.52
C ASP A 194 8.42 12.81 12.02
N PRO A 195 9.57 12.22 11.66
CA PRO A 195 10.53 12.70 10.66
C PRO A 195 10.11 12.32 9.23
N THR A 196 10.02 13.31 8.32
CA THR A 196 9.87 13.09 6.87
C THR A 196 11.04 13.73 6.14
N ASN A 197 11.63 13.03 5.17
CA ASN A 197 12.66 13.56 4.30
C ASN A 197 12.28 13.32 2.83
N ARG A 198 12.59 14.28 1.95
CA ARG A 198 12.42 14.15 0.51
C ARG A 198 13.77 14.30 -0.18
N ALA A 199 14.14 13.32 -0.99
CA ALA A 199 15.34 13.34 -1.81
C ALA A 199 14.99 12.99 -3.27
N GLY A 200 15.00 14.00 -4.15
CA GLY A 200 14.69 13.82 -5.57
C GLY A 200 13.29 13.24 -5.80
N THR A 201 13.24 12.00 -6.31
CA THR A 201 12.01 11.26 -6.64
C THR A 201 11.49 10.42 -5.48
N GLU A 202 12.14 10.45 -4.31
CA GLU A 202 11.82 9.59 -3.18
C GLU A 202 11.43 10.42 -1.95
N VAL A 203 10.38 9.98 -1.25
CA VAL A 203 9.96 10.49 0.05
C VAL A 203 10.13 9.38 1.08
N LYS A 204 10.82 9.70 2.18
CA LYS A 204 11.07 8.82 3.31
C LYS A 204 10.24 9.29 4.50
N TYR A 205 9.45 8.38 5.07
CA TYR A 205 8.75 8.55 6.34
C TYR A 205 9.43 7.70 7.42
N GLY A 206 9.69 8.31 8.58
CA GLY A 206 10.45 7.69 9.65
C GLY A 206 11.96 7.95 9.55
N THR A 207 12.78 7.33 10.38
CA THR A 207 12.50 6.16 11.21
C THR A 207 11.50 6.42 12.34
N TYR A 208 10.51 5.52 12.50
CA TYR A 208 9.60 5.48 13.65
C TYR A 208 9.96 4.31 14.56
N ASN A 209 9.91 4.54 15.87
CA ASN A 209 10.24 3.53 16.87
C ASN A 209 9.01 3.14 17.69
N ASN A 210 9.00 1.92 18.21
CA ASN A 210 8.01 1.37 19.15
C ASN A 210 6.56 1.66 18.75
N GLN A 211 6.18 1.24 17.54
CA GLN A 211 4.83 1.39 17.04
C GLN A 211 3.95 0.26 17.58
N VAL A 212 2.81 0.65 18.15
CA VAL A 212 1.86 -0.28 18.76
C VAL A 212 1.14 -1.10 17.67
N PRO A 213 0.67 -2.33 17.99
CA PRO A 213 -0.13 -3.13 17.08
C PRO A 213 -1.28 -2.34 16.46
N ASN A 214 -1.53 -2.58 15.17
CA ASN A 214 -2.58 -1.96 14.37
C ASN A 214 -2.49 -0.42 14.27
N SER A 215 -1.30 0.16 14.44
CA SER A 215 -1.09 1.59 14.18
C SER A 215 -1.35 1.94 12.71
N TYR A 216 -1.93 3.11 12.47
CA TYR A 216 -2.20 3.62 11.12
C TYR A 216 -2.06 5.15 11.09
N LEU A 217 -1.17 5.66 10.24
CA LEU A 217 -0.91 7.10 10.09
C LEU A 217 -1.13 7.50 8.62
N PRO A 218 -2.32 7.98 8.25
CA PRO A 218 -2.70 8.17 6.86
C PRO A 218 -1.83 9.21 6.15
N ILE A 219 -1.32 8.86 4.98
CA ILE A 219 -0.57 9.73 4.08
C ILE A 219 -1.22 9.80 2.71
N LEU A 220 -1.07 10.94 2.06
CA LEU A 220 -1.51 11.21 0.71
C LEU A 220 -0.33 11.79 -0.07
N VAL A 221 -0.11 11.28 -1.28
CA VAL A 221 0.88 11.81 -2.21
C VAL A 221 0.17 12.19 -3.51
N HIS A 222 0.41 13.41 -3.98
CA HIS A 222 -0.07 13.94 -5.25
C HIS A 222 1.10 14.24 -6.16
N TYR A 223 1.18 13.56 -7.30
CA TYR A 223 2.37 13.62 -8.17
C TYR A 223 2.04 13.40 -9.65
N GLU A 224 2.96 13.82 -10.52
CA GLU A 224 2.83 13.62 -11.97
C GLU A 224 3.14 12.17 -12.36
N ASN A 225 2.19 11.52 -13.05
CA ASN A 225 2.36 10.18 -13.61
C ASN A 225 1.79 10.09 -15.04
N ASN A 226 2.64 10.41 -16.01
CA ASN A 226 2.32 10.37 -17.43
C ASN A 226 2.55 8.97 -18.07
N ARG A 227 2.64 7.91 -17.27
CA ARG A 227 2.71 6.53 -17.80
C ARG A 227 1.36 6.11 -18.37
N PRO A 228 1.30 5.18 -19.34
CA PRO A 228 0.04 4.69 -19.87
C PRO A 228 -0.70 3.81 -18.86
N PHE A 229 -1.86 4.26 -18.40
CA PHE A 229 -2.78 3.49 -17.56
C PHE A 229 -3.64 2.57 -18.45
N ALA A 230 -3.06 1.50 -18.96
CA ALA A 230 -3.80 0.51 -19.75
C ALA A 230 -4.47 -0.51 -18.81
N ILE A 231 -5.78 -0.68 -18.94
CA ILE A 231 -6.57 -1.67 -18.19
C ILE A 231 -7.18 -2.63 -19.20
N VAL A 232 -6.92 -3.92 -19.01
CA VAL A 232 -7.62 -5.00 -19.72
C VAL A 232 -8.90 -5.28 -18.95
N GLU A 233 -10.04 -4.92 -19.50
CA GLU A 233 -11.35 -5.23 -18.91
C GLU A 233 -11.74 -6.70 -19.15
N GLU A 234 -11.37 -7.22 -20.32
CA GLU A 234 -11.68 -8.59 -20.73
C GLU A 234 -10.54 -9.14 -21.59
N LEU A 235 -10.13 -10.37 -21.28
CA LEU A 235 -9.16 -11.15 -22.05
C LEU A 235 -9.75 -12.53 -22.35
N VAL A 236 -10.00 -12.80 -23.63
CA VAL A 236 -10.38 -14.12 -24.11
C VAL A 236 -9.19 -14.73 -24.86
N ARG A 237 -8.60 -15.79 -24.32
CA ARG A 237 -7.53 -16.56 -24.97
C ARG A 237 -8.08 -17.89 -25.47
N LYS A 238 -8.00 -18.12 -26.78
CA LYS A 238 -8.32 -19.39 -27.45
C LYS A 238 -7.03 -20.09 -27.81
N VAL A 239 -6.88 -21.35 -27.38
CA VAL A 239 -5.74 -22.20 -27.71
C VAL A 239 -6.27 -23.39 -28.49
N GLU A 240 -5.90 -23.48 -29.76
CA GLU A 240 -6.31 -24.54 -30.68
C GLU A 240 -5.11 -25.47 -30.91
N ILE A 241 -5.27 -26.74 -30.56
CA ILE A 241 -4.22 -27.76 -30.67
C ILE A 241 -4.61 -28.72 -31.80
N SER A 242 -3.74 -28.83 -32.80
CA SER A 242 -3.87 -29.77 -33.91
C SER A 242 -2.97 -30.99 -33.68
N HIS A 243 -3.55 -32.17 -33.82
CA HIS A 243 -2.83 -33.46 -33.78
C HIS A 243 -1.86 -33.63 -34.96
N TRP A 244 -1.95 -32.77 -35.98
CA TRP A 244 -1.00 -32.69 -37.09
C TRP A 244 0.22 -31.82 -36.76
N GLY A 245 0.36 -31.36 -35.51
CA GLY A 245 1.57 -30.70 -35.00
C GLY A 245 1.52 -29.18 -34.93
N ASN A 246 0.35 -28.55 -35.05
CA ASN A 246 0.21 -27.09 -34.95
C ASN A 246 -0.47 -26.67 -33.64
N ILE A 247 -0.03 -25.58 -33.03
CA ILE A 247 -0.70 -24.92 -31.90
C ILE A 247 -0.96 -23.48 -32.30
N GLN A 248 -2.23 -23.07 -32.32
CA GLN A 248 -2.63 -21.70 -32.63
C GLN A 248 -3.20 -21.04 -31.37
N ILE A 249 -2.68 -19.85 -31.05
CA ILE A 249 -3.13 -19.05 -29.92
C ILE A 249 -3.74 -17.77 -30.47
N THR A 250 -5.01 -17.52 -30.14
CA THR A 250 -5.72 -16.28 -30.50
C THR A 250 -6.16 -15.57 -29.24
N GLU A 251 -5.83 -14.29 -29.10
CA GLU A 251 -6.18 -13.47 -27.94
C GLU A 251 -7.05 -12.28 -28.37
N GLN A 252 -8.14 -12.04 -27.64
CA GLN A 252 -9.03 -10.91 -27.82
C GLN A 252 -8.99 -10.05 -26.57
N TYR A 253 -8.57 -8.80 -26.72
CA TYR A 253 -8.41 -7.85 -25.62
C TYR A 253 -9.45 -6.74 -25.71
N LYS A 254 -10.21 -6.55 -24.64
CA LYS A 254 -10.99 -5.32 -24.42
C LYS A 254 -10.20 -4.41 -23.50
N LEU A 255 -9.66 -3.35 -24.07
CA LEU A 255 -8.76 -2.41 -23.38
C LEU A 255 -9.47 -1.08 -23.15
N LYS A 256 -9.25 -0.48 -21.97
CA LYS A 256 -9.57 0.92 -21.70
C LYS A 256 -8.36 1.65 -21.14
N HIS A 257 -8.36 2.97 -21.30
CA HIS A 257 -7.44 3.84 -20.59
C HIS A 257 -8.03 4.21 -19.22
N GLY A 258 -7.33 3.87 -18.14
CA GLY A 258 -7.71 4.14 -16.75
C GLY A 258 -7.12 5.43 -16.16
N GLY A 259 -6.47 6.25 -16.97
CA GLY A 259 -5.93 7.54 -16.56
C GLY A 259 -7.00 8.62 -16.49
N ALA A 260 -6.55 9.88 -16.41
CA ALA A 260 -7.46 11.02 -16.48
C ALA A 260 -8.19 11.04 -17.84
N ARG A 261 -9.48 11.37 -17.81
CA ARG A 261 -10.31 11.46 -19.02
C ARG A 261 -9.91 12.67 -19.85
N HIS A 262 -10.08 12.57 -21.16
CA HIS A 262 -9.83 13.71 -22.04
C HIS A 262 -10.97 14.72 -21.94
N LYS A 263 -10.61 15.99 -21.73
CA LYS A 263 -11.53 17.13 -21.77
C LYS A 263 -11.24 18.04 -22.96
N GLY A 264 -12.31 18.47 -23.62
CA GLY A 264 -12.24 19.36 -24.78
C GLY A 264 -12.16 18.61 -26.11
N VAL A 265 -11.67 19.31 -27.14
CA VAL A 265 -11.59 18.77 -28.50
C VAL A 265 -10.22 18.15 -28.75
N PHE A 266 -10.21 16.94 -29.29
CA PHE A 266 -8.98 16.30 -29.75
C PHE A 266 -8.46 16.97 -31.03
N SER A 267 -7.24 17.49 -31.00
CA SER A 267 -6.58 18.08 -32.17
C SER A 267 -5.44 17.20 -32.66
N ARG A 268 -5.58 16.69 -33.89
CA ARG A 268 -4.51 15.93 -34.57
C ARG A 268 -3.26 16.78 -34.80
N LEU A 269 -3.44 18.07 -35.12
CA LEU A 269 -2.33 19.01 -35.28
C LEU A 269 -1.56 19.16 -33.98
N SER A 270 -2.27 19.38 -32.87
CA SER A 270 -1.65 19.51 -31.54
C SER A 270 -0.94 18.22 -31.13
N ALA A 271 -1.52 17.05 -31.40
CA ALA A 271 -0.86 15.75 -31.17
C ALA A 271 0.45 15.63 -31.96
N ARG A 272 0.43 16.02 -33.24
CA ARG A 272 1.59 15.90 -34.13
C ARG A 272 2.70 16.88 -33.74
N ILE A 273 2.35 18.12 -33.42
CA ILE A 273 3.29 19.12 -32.90
C ILE A 273 3.91 18.62 -31.60
N LEU A 274 3.09 18.07 -30.70
CA LEU A 274 3.58 17.50 -29.44
C LEU A 274 4.59 16.37 -29.68
N HIS A 275 4.29 15.46 -30.60
CA HIS A 275 5.18 14.37 -30.97
C HIS A 275 6.51 14.89 -31.55
N LEU A 276 6.45 15.88 -32.46
CA LEU A 276 7.63 16.53 -33.03
C LEU A 276 8.50 17.19 -31.96
N LEU A 277 7.90 17.94 -31.04
CA LEU A 277 8.62 18.57 -29.92
C LEU A 277 9.30 17.53 -29.02
N PHE A 278 8.63 16.41 -28.73
CA PHE A 278 9.25 15.31 -27.99
C PHE A 278 10.43 14.68 -28.74
N SER A 279 10.34 14.51 -30.07
CA SER A 279 11.44 13.98 -30.87
C SER A 279 12.66 14.92 -30.95
N LEU A 280 12.42 16.24 -30.98
CA LEU A 280 13.47 17.25 -31.13
C LEU A 280 14.18 17.57 -29.82
N PHE A 281 13.45 17.66 -28.71
CA PHE A 281 13.98 18.14 -27.43
C PHE A 281 14.17 17.04 -26.37
N GLY A 282 13.69 15.83 -26.65
CA GLY A 282 13.76 14.69 -25.74
C GLY A 282 12.84 14.82 -24.51
N SER A 283 12.52 13.68 -23.89
CA SER A 283 11.61 13.61 -22.73
C SER A 283 12.07 14.40 -21.49
N LYS A 284 13.33 14.85 -21.44
CA LYS A 284 13.91 15.53 -20.27
C LYS A 284 13.65 17.06 -20.24
N ASN A 285 13.25 17.67 -21.36
CA ASN A 285 13.05 19.12 -21.49
C ASN A 285 11.56 19.53 -21.46
N ILE A 286 10.76 18.88 -20.62
CA ILE A 286 9.32 19.15 -20.47
C ILE A 286 9.02 20.64 -20.19
N PRO A 287 9.80 21.40 -19.39
CA PRO A 287 9.54 22.83 -19.16
C PRO A 287 9.65 23.67 -20.44
N ALA A 288 10.66 23.42 -21.28
CA ALA A 288 10.86 24.14 -22.55
C ALA A 288 9.77 23.78 -23.58
N ILE A 289 9.36 22.51 -23.61
CA ILE A 289 8.23 22.05 -24.42
C ILE A 289 6.93 22.74 -23.95
N GLN A 290 6.72 22.91 -22.64
CA GLN A 290 5.54 23.55 -22.06
C GLN A 290 5.51 25.07 -22.30
N GLN A 291 6.67 25.75 -22.29
CA GLN A 291 6.79 27.15 -22.71
C GLN A 291 6.51 27.35 -24.21
N MET A 292 7.06 26.50 -25.08
CA MET A 292 6.76 26.56 -26.52
C MET A 292 5.29 26.23 -26.83
N ARG A 293 4.64 25.37 -26.03
CA ARG A 293 3.19 25.13 -26.12
C ARG A 293 2.37 26.39 -25.83
N LEU A 294 2.71 27.11 -24.76
CA LEU A 294 2.04 28.38 -24.41
C LEU A 294 2.22 29.42 -25.52
N LEU A 295 3.41 29.53 -26.08
CA LEU A 295 3.68 30.46 -27.18
C LEU A 295 2.85 30.13 -28.43
N ASN A 296 2.81 28.85 -28.84
CA ASN A 296 2.03 28.41 -30.01
C ASN A 296 0.52 28.53 -29.80
N PHE A 297 0.02 28.28 -28.59
CA PHE A 297 -1.40 28.47 -28.27
C PHE A 297 -1.80 29.96 -28.32
N GLN A 298 -0.96 30.85 -27.82
CA GLN A 298 -1.20 32.30 -27.93
C GLN A 298 -1.15 32.77 -29.38
N LEU A 299 -0.21 32.27 -30.19
CA LEU A 299 -0.11 32.59 -31.62
C LEU A 299 -1.31 32.11 -32.42
N THR A 300 -1.78 30.87 -32.20
CA THR A 300 -2.96 30.35 -32.89
C THR A 300 -4.25 31.05 -32.47
N LYS A 301 -4.37 31.46 -31.20
CA LYS A 301 -5.51 32.27 -30.72
C LYS A 301 -5.50 33.69 -31.31
N ALA A 302 -4.32 34.30 -31.44
CA ALA A 302 -4.16 35.62 -32.07
C ALA A 302 -4.45 35.60 -33.59
N MET A 303 -4.17 34.49 -34.27
CA MET A 303 -4.47 34.33 -35.70
C MET A 303 -5.95 33.97 -35.98
N GLY A 304 -6.71 33.50 -34.98
CA GLY A 304 -8.12 33.15 -35.11
C GLY A 304 -9.10 34.25 -34.69
N SER A 305 -8.62 35.42 -34.25
CA SER A 305 -9.45 36.57 -33.84
C SER A 305 -9.48 37.70 -34.88
N GLY A 306 -9.00 37.44 -36.09
CA GLY A 306 -9.08 38.35 -37.22
C GLY A 306 -9.85 37.68 -38.34
N ASP A 307 -11.17 37.66 -38.21
CA ASP A 307 -12.20 37.67 -39.27
C ASP A 307 -13.59 37.78 -38.61
#